data_AF-A0A5J5PJ41-F1
#
_entry.id   AF-A0A5J5PJ41-F1
#
_cell.length_a   1.000
_cell.length_b   1.000
_cell.length_c   1.000
_cell.angle_alpha   90.00
_cell.angle_beta   90.00
_cell.angle_gamma   90.00
#
_symmetry.space_group_name_H-M   'P 1'
#
loop_
_entity.id
_entity.type
_entity.pdbx_description
1 polymer ?
#
loop_
_entity_poly.entity_id
_entity_poly.type
_entity_poly.pdbx_seq_one_letter_code
_entity_poly.pdbx_strand_id
1 'polypeptide(L)'
;MPFQDGAWRSLLRLLNKKMLTDKVFPIFYHVDPSDLRNQKEKVEEAFAKHEERYKEDKDKIQKWRNALTEVAKIKGWHLHNGNEPEFIGDIVRKISAKLCQTYPIVHDELVGISLPLKELYSKINIGEDDVRIIGICGMGGIGKTTLARVVYAQMSPHFEGKSFLADIREVSNKCGIVPLQK
;
A
#
# COMPACT_ATOMS: atom_id res chain seq x y z
N MET A 1 -14.41 -5.75 23.02
CA MET A 1 -13.33 -6.76 22.93
C MET A 1 -13.26 -7.26 21.49
N PRO A 2 -12.09 -7.27 20.83
CA PRO A 2 -11.96 -7.53 19.38
C PRO A 2 -12.18 -8.99 18.95
N PHE A 3 -12.34 -9.93 19.88
CA PHE A 3 -12.37 -11.38 19.63
C PHE A 3 -13.77 -12.00 19.80
N GLN A 4 -14.78 -11.44 19.14
CA GLN A 4 -16.12 -12.06 19.04
C GLN A 4 -16.13 -13.20 18.01
N ASP A 5 -17.08 -14.14 18.07
CA ASP A 5 -17.19 -15.29 17.15
C ASP A 5 -17.10 -14.91 15.65
N GLY A 6 -17.64 -13.73 15.28
CA GLY A 6 -17.59 -13.20 13.93
C GLY A 6 -16.19 -12.81 13.44
N ALA A 7 -15.30 -12.42 14.36
CA ALA A 7 -13.93 -12.01 14.04
C ALA A 7 -13.09 -13.21 13.55
N TRP A 8 -13.25 -14.39 14.16
CA TRP A 8 -12.53 -15.60 13.77
C TRP A 8 -12.91 -16.12 12.38
N ARG A 9 -14.19 -15.98 12.00
CA ARG A 9 -14.66 -16.30 10.65
C ARG A 9 -14.09 -15.35 9.60
N SER A 10 -13.97 -14.07 9.94
CA SER A 10 -13.37 -13.06 9.06
C SER A 10 -11.88 -13.30 8.84
N LEU A 11 -11.15 -13.77 9.86
CA LEU A 11 -9.74 -14.17 9.78
C LEU A 11 -9.49 -15.26 8.74
N LEU A 12 -10.31 -16.32 8.74
CA LEU A 12 -10.22 -17.38 7.74
C LEU A 12 -10.53 -16.87 6.33
N ARG A 13 -11.49 -15.96 6.19
CA ARG A 13 -11.78 -15.33 4.89
C ARG A 13 -10.62 -14.48 4.39
N LEU A 14 -9.92 -13.77 5.29
CA LEU A 14 -8.74 -12.99 4.95
C LEU A 14 -7.58 -13.87 4.50
N LEU A 15 -7.33 -14.99 5.17
CA LEU A 15 -6.34 -15.97 4.72
C LEU A 15 -6.66 -16.56 3.34
N ASN A 16 -7.90 -16.99 3.11
CA ASN A 16 -8.30 -17.50 1.81
C ASN A 16 -8.16 -16.43 0.73
N LYS A 17 -8.50 -15.17 1.03
CA LYS A 17 -8.28 -14.05 0.10
C LYS A 17 -6.80 -13.80 -0.17
N LYS A 18 -5.91 -13.96 0.82
CA LYS A 18 -4.45 -13.88 0.61
C LYS A 18 -3.96 -14.98 -0.33
N MET A 19 -4.50 -16.20 -0.22
CA MET A 19 -4.16 -17.29 -1.14
C MET A 19 -4.63 -17.03 -2.58
N LEU A 20 -5.67 -16.21 -2.75
CA LEU A 20 -6.24 -15.85 -4.05
C LEU A 20 -5.70 -14.53 -4.62
N THR A 21 -5.15 -13.65 -3.78
CA THR A 21 -4.72 -12.30 -4.15
C THR A 21 -3.46 -11.89 -3.37
N ASP A 22 -2.46 -11.34 -4.06
CA ASP A 22 -1.19 -10.91 -3.45
C ASP A 22 -1.29 -9.61 -2.62
N LYS A 23 -2.48 -8.98 -2.55
CA LYS A 23 -2.65 -7.63 -1.97
C LYS A 23 -3.64 -7.64 -0.81
N VAL A 24 -3.18 -8.10 0.36
CA VAL A 24 -3.88 -7.94 1.65
C VAL A 24 -3.07 -6.98 2.54
N PHE A 25 -3.80 -6.07 3.18
CA PHE A 25 -3.27 -4.93 3.92
C PHE A 25 -3.91 -4.89 5.31
N PRO A 26 -3.38 -5.61 6.31
CA PRO A 26 -3.97 -5.64 7.63
C PRO A 26 -3.81 -4.29 8.35
N ILE A 27 -4.83 -3.93 9.12
CA ILE A 27 -4.84 -2.79 10.03
C ILE A 27 -4.94 -3.35 11.44
N PHE A 28 -3.93 -3.12 12.26
CA PHE A 28 -3.85 -3.54 13.65
C PHE A 28 -4.26 -2.36 14.54
N TYR A 29 -5.50 -2.38 15.02
CA TYR A 29 -6.10 -1.27 15.74
C TYR A 29 -6.03 -1.47 17.26
N HIS A 30 -5.22 -0.67 17.96
CA HIS A 30 -4.92 -0.78 19.40
C HIS A 30 -4.47 -2.19 19.85
N VAL A 31 -3.76 -2.89 18.96
CA VAL A 31 -3.20 -4.22 19.22
C VAL A 31 -1.81 -4.30 18.62
N ASP A 32 -0.85 -4.84 19.37
CA ASP A 32 0.47 -5.12 18.83
C ASP A 32 0.43 -6.37 17.93
N PRO A 33 0.90 -6.28 16.67
CA PRO A 33 1.02 -7.44 15.79
C PRO A 33 1.82 -8.61 16.41
N SER A 34 2.74 -8.32 17.32
CA SER A 34 3.56 -9.29 18.06
C SER A 34 2.72 -10.15 19.00
N ASP A 35 1.74 -9.55 19.67
CA ASP A 35 0.82 -10.26 20.57
C ASP A 35 -0.07 -11.21 19.77
N LEU A 36 -0.52 -10.79 18.58
CA LEU A 36 -1.28 -11.63 17.66
C LEU A 36 -0.44 -12.78 17.09
N ARG A 37 0.81 -12.49 16.73
CA ARG A 37 1.73 -13.48 16.14
C ARG A 37 2.11 -14.56 17.14
N ASN A 38 2.43 -14.14 18.36
CA ASN A 38 2.86 -15.02 19.45
C ASN A 38 1.68 -15.57 20.26
N GLN A 39 0.47 -15.09 20.01
CA GLN A 39 -0.78 -15.48 20.68
C GLN A 39 -0.68 -15.37 22.20
N LYS A 40 -0.19 -14.22 22.69
CA LYS A 40 0.03 -13.93 24.12
C LYS A 40 -1.04 -12.97 24.67
N GLU A 41 -1.03 -12.78 25.99
CA GLU A 41 -1.88 -11.83 26.70
C GLU A 41 -3.38 -12.01 26.40
N LYS A 42 -4.06 -10.94 25.97
CA LYS A 42 -5.50 -10.93 25.65
C LYS A 42 -5.87 -11.90 24.54
N VAL A 43 -4.92 -12.26 23.66
CA VAL A 43 -5.13 -13.23 22.58
C VAL A 43 -5.20 -14.64 23.16
N GLU A 44 -4.33 -14.95 24.12
CA GLU A 44 -4.31 -16.24 24.82
C GLU A 44 -5.61 -16.46 25.61
N GLU A 45 -6.02 -15.45 26.39
CA GLU A 45 -7.29 -15.48 27.13
C GLU A 45 -8.50 -15.69 26.21
N ALA A 46 -8.49 -15.04 25.03
CA ALA A 46 -9.56 -15.18 24.06
C ALA A 46 -9.61 -16.61 23.49
N PHE A 47 -8.47 -17.21 23.17
CA PHE A 47 -8.42 -18.60 22.71
C PHE A 47 -8.84 -19.58 23.81
N ALA A 48 -8.43 -19.38 25.07
CA ALA A 48 -8.83 -20.25 26.17
C ALA A 48 -10.37 -20.32 26.33
N LYS A 49 -11.04 -19.15 26.24
CA LYS A 49 -12.51 -19.08 26.25
C LYS A 49 -13.16 -19.80 25.06
N HIS A 50 -12.56 -19.71 23.87
CA HIS A 50 -13.08 -20.38 22.68
C HIS A 50 -12.82 -21.88 22.69
N GLU A 51 -11.70 -22.33 23.23
CA GLU A 51 -11.40 -23.75 23.45
C GLU A 51 -12.39 -24.38 24.43
N GLU A 52 -12.79 -23.65 25.47
CA GLU A 52 -13.83 -24.12 26.39
C GLU A 52 -15.21 -24.24 25.72
N ARG A 53 -15.52 -23.34 24.79
CA ARG A 53 -16.80 -23.33 24.07
C ARG A 53 -16.87 -24.35 22.92
N TYR A 54 -15.73 -24.66 22.31
CA TYR A 54 -15.60 -25.57 21.16
C TYR A 54 -14.72 -26.78 21.49
N LYS A 55 -14.86 -27.36 22.69
CA LYS A 55 -14.04 -28.49 23.19
C LYS A 55 -13.93 -29.68 22.22
N GLU A 56 -14.99 -29.91 21.45
CA GLU A 56 -15.09 -31.02 20.49
C GLU A 56 -14.48 -30.69 19.12
N ASP A 57 -14.21 -29.42 18.82
CA ASP A 57 -13.79 -28.93 17.50
C ASP A 57 -12.38 -28.32 17.55
N LYS A 58 -11.43 -29.11 18.09
CA LYS A 58 -10.02 -28.69 18.26
C LYS A 58 -9.36 -28.29 16.94
N ASP A 59 -9.70 -28.98 15.85
CA ASP A 59 -9.17 -28.69 14.51
C ASP A 59 -9.52 -27.28 14.05
N LYS A 60 -10.73 -26.80 14.37
CA LYS A 60 -11.18 -25.45 14.03
C LYS A 60 -10.45 -24.38 14.83
N ILE A 61 -10.21 -24.61 16.12
CA ILE A 61 -9.38 -23.72 16.94
C ILE A 61 -7.97 -23.63 16.36
N GLN A 62 -7.37 -24.78 15.99
CA GLN A 62 -6.03 -24.79 15.42
C GLN A 62 -5.97 -24.04 14.08
N LYS A 63 -6.99 -24.17 13.23
CA LYS A 63 -7.10 -23.39 11.99
C LYS A 63 -7.15 -21.88 12.27
N TRP A 64 -7.86 -21.44 13.30
CA TRP A 64 -7.90 -20.03 13.69
C TRP A 64 -6.57 -19.52 14.25
N ARG A 65 -5.89 -20.32 15.09
CA ARG A 65 -4.55 -20.00 15.60
C ARG A 65 -3.56 -19.81 14.44
N ASN A 66 -3.50 -20.76 13.52
CA ASN A 66 -2.66 -20.68 12.34
C ASN A 66 -3.01 -19.45 11.48
N ALA A 67 -4.31 -19.19 11.31
CA ALA A 67 -4.78 -18.05 10.54
C ALA A 67 -4.36 -16.70 11.12
N LEU A 68 -4.48 -16.55 12.43
CA LEU A 68 -4.08 -15.33 13.12
C LEU A 68 -2.59 -15.09 13.00
N THR A 69 -1.77 -16.12 13.23
CA THR A 69 -0.32 -16.04 13.09
C THR A 69 0.09 -15.64 11.66
N GLU A 70 -0.55 -16.23 10.64
CA GLU A 70 -0.23 -15.93 9.24
C GLU A 70 -0.68 -14.53 8.79
N VAL A 71 -1.79 -14.01 9.32
CA VAL A 71 -2.21 -12.62 9.08
C VAL A 71 -1.30 -11.64 9.81
N ALA A 72 -0.90 -11.93 11.05
CA ALA A 72 -0.01 -11.08 11.86
C ALA A 72 1.44 -11.02 11.35
N LYS A 73 1.83 -11.91 10.43
CA LYS A 73 3.10 -11.85 9.70
C LYS A 73 3.09 -10.88 8.52
N ILE A 74 1.92 -10.50 8.02
CA ILE A 74 1.80 -9.61 6.87
C ILE A 74 2.16 -8.19 7.32
N LYS A 75 2.96 -7.48 6.51
CA LYS A 75 3.23 -6.06 6.73
C LYS A 75 1.91 -5.28 6.62
N GLY A 76 1.60 -4.49 7.64
CA GLY A 76 0.38 -3.71 7.72
C GLY A 76 0.58 -2.44 8.54
N TRP A 77 -0.51 -1.69 8.70
CA TRP A 77 -0.55 -0.49 9.51
C TRP A 77 -0.95 -0.83 10.93
N HIS A 78 -0.29 -0.24 11.93
CA HIS A 78 -0.61 -0.47 13.33
C HIS A 78 -0.84 0.86 14.02
N LEU A 79 -1.99 1.00 14.68
CA LEU A 79 -2.33 2.16 15.49
C LEU A 79 -2.14 1.77 16.96
N HIS A 80 -1.17 2.40 17.61
CA HIS A 80 -0.95 2.22 19.05
C HIS A 80 -1.67 3.30 19.86
N ASN A 81 -1.03 4.46 20.07
CA ASN A 81 -1.59 5.63 20.80
C ASN A 81 -1.52 6.92 19.94
N GLY A 82 -1.74 6.78 18.64
CA GLY A 82 -1.63 7.89 17.68
C GLY A 82 -2.94 8.65 17.46
N ASN A 83 -2.83 9.77 16.75
CA ASN A 83 -3.97 10.53 16.24
C ASN A 83 -4.71 9.70 15.17
N GLU A 84 -5.86 9.13 15.52
CA GLU A 84 -6.64 8.26 14.65
C GLU A 84 -7.03 8.93 13.31
N PRO A 85 -7.53 10.18 13.29
CA PRO A 85 -7.75 10.91 12.03
C PRO A 85 -6.55 10.96 11.10
N GLU A 86 -5.35 11.21 11.63
CA GLU A 86 -4.12 11.29 10.85
C GLU A 86 -3.72 9.91 10.32
N PHE A 87 -3.81 8.89 11.16
CA PHE A 87 -3.57 7.50 10.78
C PHE A 87 -4.51 7.02 9.66
N ILE A 88 -5.81 7.33 9.77
CA ILE A 88 -6.80 7.03 8.72
C ILE A 88 -6.46 7.82 7.45
N GLY A 89 -6.13 9.11 7.58
CA GLY A 89 -5.72 9.97 6.48
C GLY A 89 -4.54 9.39 5.70
N ASP A 90 -3.52 8.90 6.40
CA ASP A 90 -2.34 8.26 5.80
C ASP A 90 -2.69 6.93 5.10
N ILE A 91 -3.55 6.12 5.69
CA ILE A 91 -4.03 4.88 5.05
C ILE A 91 -4.79 5.20 3.76
N VAL A 92 -5.74 6.14 3.81
CA VAL A 92 -6.52 6.56 2.64
C VAL A 92 -5.60 7.11 1.55
N ARG A 93 -4.62 7.95 1.91
CA ARG A 93 -3.62 8.48 0.98
C ARG A 93 -2.81 7.36 0.32
N LYS A 94 -2.26 6.42 1.10
CA LYS A 94 -1.44 5.30 0.59
C LYS A 94 -2.27 4.35 -0.29
N ILE A 95 -3.50 4.01 0.09
CA ILE A 95 -4.39 3.14 -0.70
C ILE A 95 -4.83 3.84 -2.00
N SER A 96 -5.23 5.11 -1.92
CA SER A 96 -5.63 5.90 -3.09
C SER A 96 -4.52 5.95 -4.14
N ALA A 97 -3.29 6.22 -3.72
CA ALA A 97 -2.14 6.23 -4.63
C ALA A 97 -1.88 4.85 -5.28
N LYS A 98 -1.97 3.75 -4.50
CA LYS A 98 -1.84 2.38 -5.04
C LYS A 98 -2.94 2.04 -6.05
N LEU A 99 -4.16 2.52 -5.82
CA LEU A 99 -5.26 2.34 -6.76
C LEU A 99 -5.02 3.14 -8.05
N CYS A 100 -4.59 4.39 -7.95
CA CYS A 100 -4.22 5.20 -9.11
C CYS A 100 -3.10 4.55 -9.93
N GLN A 101 -2.11 3.91 -9.30
CA GLN A 101 -1.08 3.15 -10.01
C GLN A 101 -1.61 1.89 -10.70
N THR A 102 -2.53 1.19 -10.05
CA THR A 102 -3.08 -0.08 -10.56
C THR A 102 -4.06 0.17 -11.72
N TYR A 103 -4.81 1.27 -11.64
CA TYR A 103 -5.83 1.67 -12.61
C TYR A 103 -5.55 3.08 -13.10
N PRO A 104 -4.54 3.26 -13.97
CA PRO A 104 -4.18 4.57 -14.46
C PRO A 104 -5.27 5.15 -15.35
N ILE A 105 -5.49 6.45 -15.21
CA ILE A 105 -6.38 7.21 -16.09
C ILE A 105 -5.58 7.45 -17.37
N VAL A 106 -5.86 6.66 -18.40
CA VAL A 106 -5.24 6.83 -19.72
C VAL A 106 -6.09 7.81 -20.50
N HIS A 107 -5.47 8.87 -21.03
CA HIS A 107 -6.12 9.75 -21.99
C HIS A 107 -6.20 9.04 -23.34
N ASP A 108 -7.40 8.94 -23.91
CA ASP A 108 -7.69 8.22 -25.18
C ASP A 108 -6.88 8.75 -26.38
N GLU A 109 -6.30 9.93 -26.26
CA GLU A 109 -5.53 10.61 -27.31
C GLU A 109 -4.10 10.07 -27.48
N LEU A 110 -3.60 9.23 -26.55
CA LEU A 110 -2.21 8.76 -26.55
C LEU A 110 -2.10 7.27 -26.91
N VAL A 111 -1.74 6.99 -28.16
CA VAL A 111 -1.55 5.62 -28.67
C VAL A 111 -0.18 5.08 -28.25
N GLY A 112 -0.12 3.83 -27.78
CA GLY A 112 1.13 3.09 -27.55
C GLY A 112 1.86 3.39 -26.23
N ILE A 113 1.29 4.22 -25.34
CA ILE A 113 1.94 4.58 -24.05
C ILE A 113 1.53 3.68 -22.88
N SER A 114 0.52 2.81 -23.06
CA SER A 114 -0.06 2.00 -21.98
C SER A 114 0.95 1.04 -21.35
N LEU A 115 1.76 0.35 -22.16
CA LEU A 115 2.79 -0.58 -21.68
C LEU A 115 3.93 0.15 -20.95
N PRO A 116 4.56 1.20 -21.52
CA PRO A 116 5.55 2.01 -20.78
C PRO A 116 5.02 2.62 -19.48
N LEU A 117 3.75 3.06 -19.45
CA LEU A 117 3.12 3.57 -18.23
C LEU A 117 3.02 2.48 -17.16
N LYS A 118 2.56 1.28 -17.54
CA LYS A 118 2.44 0.15 -16.61
C LYS A 118 3.78 -0.21 -15.98
N GLU A 119 4.86 -0.23 -16.78
CA GLU A 119 6.22 -0.45 -16.27
C GLU A 119 6.72 0.68 -15.37
N LEU A 120 6.38 1.92 -15.70
CA LEU A 120 6.79 3.06 -14.90
C LEU A 120 6.07 3.09 -13.55
N TYR A 121 4.76 2.80 -13.52
CA TYR A 121 4.00 2.71 -12.26
C TYR A 121 4.49 1.58 -11.36
N SER A 122 4.85 0.42 -11.91
CA SER A 122 5.41 -0.67 -11.11
C SER A 122 6.76 -0.32 -10.49
N LYS A 123 7.59 0.47 -11.18
CA LYS A 123 8.87 0.98 -10.65
C LYS A 123 8.68 2.04 -9.57
N ILE A 124 7.66 2.90 -9.71
CA ILE A 124 7.36 3.94 -8.71
C ILE A 124 6.88 3.31 -7.40
N ASN A 125 5.93 2.37 -7.44
CA ASN A 125 5.41 1.63 -6.27
C ASN A 125 5.15 2.53 -5.03
N ILE A 126 4.11 3.37 -5.07
CA ILE A 126 3.86 4.36 -4.00
C ILE A 126 3.47 3.67 -2.70
N GLY A 127 3.99 4.20 -1.58
CA GLY A 127 3.56 3.87 -0.23
C GLY A 127 4.61 3.15 0.62
N GLU A 128 5.79 2.89 0.05
CA GLU A 128 7.00 2.60 0.81
C GLU A 128 7.68 3.92 1.19
N ASP A 129 8.25 3.98 2.40
CA ASP A 129 8.95 5.17 2.88
C ASP A 129 10.40 5.13 2.36
N ASP A 130 10.57 5.20 1.03
CA ASP A 130 11.85 5.15 0.33
C ASP A 130 12.01 6.24 -0.74
N VAL A 131 13.25 6.45 -1.20
CA VAL A 131 13.59 7.44 -2.23
C VAL A 131 13.99 6.72 -3.52
N ARG A 132 13.29 7.05 -4.62
CA ARG A 132 13.51 6.41 -5.94
C ARG A 132 13.87 7.44 -7.00
N ILE A 133 14.87 7.12 -7.80
CA ILE A 133 15.24 7.87 -9.00
C ILE A 133 14.96 6.97 -10.21
N ILE A 134 14.12 7.44 -11.13
CA ILE A 134 13.73 6.68 -12.33
C ILE A 134 14.16 7.43 -13.58
N GLY A 135 15.02 6.81 -14.38
CA GLY A 135 15.44 7.33 -15.69
C GLY A 135 14.55 6.80 -16.81
N ILE A 136 14.16 7.68 -17.75
CA ILE A 136 13.49 7.32 -19.00
C ILE A 136 14.45 7.66 -20.15
N CYS A 137 14.93 6.67 -20.88
CA CYS A 137 15.87 6.83 -22.00
C CYS A 137 15.30 6.24 -23.31
N GLY A 138 15.87 6.63 -24.45
CA GLY A 138 15.41 6.21 -25.78
C GLY A 138 15.64 7.26 -26.85
N MET A 139 15.38 6.92 -28.12
CA MET A 139 15.57 7.81 -29.27
C MET A 139 14.76 9.12 -29.16
N GLY A 140 15.21 10.15 -29.89
CA GLY A 140 14.47 11.42 -30.01
C GLY A 140 13.07 11.21 -30.59
N GLY A 141 12.11 12.05 -30.21
CA GLY A 141 10.75 12.00 -30.76
C GLY A 141 9.82 10.89 -30.23
N ILE A 142 10.34 9.89 -29.52
CA ILE A 142 9.54 8.73 -29.04
C ILE A 142 8.55 9.06 -27.89
N GLY A 143 8.46 10.32 -27.46
CA GLY A 143 7.49 10.74 -26.44
C GLY A 143 7.91 10.55 -24.98
N LYS A 144 9.21 10.43 -24.66
CA LYS A 144 9.70 10.29 -23.27
C LYS A 144 9.19 11.39 -22.33
N THR A 145 9.26 12.64 -22.77
CA THR A 145 8.77 13.79 -22.00
C THR A 145 7.25 13.73 -21.81
N THR A 146 6.52 13.25 -22.83
CA THR A 146 5.07 13.02 -22.75
C THR A 146 4.76 11.96 -21.71
N LEU A 147 5.49 10.84 -21.72
CA LEU A 147 5.33 9.77 -20.71
C LEU A 147 5.58 10.30 -19.28
N ALA A 148 6.66 11.05 -19.08
CA ALA A 148 6.96 11.67 -17.79
C ALA A 148 5.85 12.65 -17.34
N ARG A 149 5.29 13.41 -18.27
CA ARG A 149 4.22 14.37 -18.00
C ARG A 149 2.91 13.69 -17.58
N VAL A 150 2.52 12.60 -18.27
CA VAL A 150 1.34 11.81 -17.92
C VAL A 150 1.47 11.23 -16.51
N VAL A 151 2.62 10.61 -16.22
CA VAL A 151 2.88 10.09 -14.86
C VAL A 151 2.87 11.19 -13.83
N TYR A 152 3.48 12.34 -14.09
CA TYR A 152 3.45 13.48 -13.18
C TYR A 152 2.02 13.95 -12.91
N ALA A 153 1.22 14.16 -13.95
CA ALA A 153 -0.17 14.61 -13.81
C ALA A 153 -0.98 13.66 -12.92
N GLN A 154 -0.81 12.36 -13.11
CA GLN A 154 -1.55 11.35 -12.37
C GLN A 154 -1.04 11.15 -10.94
N MET A 155 0.27 11.21 -10.72
CA MET A 155 0.88 10.85 -9.43
C MET A 155 1.03 12.05 -8.49
N SER A 156 1.20 13.25 -9.03
CA SER A 156 1.48 14.45 -8.23
C SER A 156 0.45 14.78 -7.14
N PRO A 157 -0.86 14.46 -7.26
CA PRO A 157 -1.82 14.68 -6.16
C PRO A 157 -1.52 13.87 -4.89
N HIS A 158 -0.73 12.81 -4.99
CA HIS A 158 -0.40 11.92 -3.87
C HIS A 158 0.90 12.31 -3.14
N PHE A 159 1.56 13.39 -3.57
CA PHE A 159 2.77 13.91 -2.95
C PHE A 159 2.51 15.31 -2.37
N GLU A 160 3.11 15.58 -1.21
CA GLU A 160 3.05 16.90 -0.57
C GLU A 160 3.87 17.94 -1.35
N GLY A 161 5.11 17.58 -1.72
CA GLY A 161 5.96 18.37 -2.62
C GLY A 161 5.94 17.82 -4.04
N LYS A 162 5.73 18.70 -5.03
CA LYS A 162 5.71 18.33 -6.45
C LYS A 162 6.24 19.45 -7.33
N SER A 163 7.00 19.07 -8.35
CA SER A 163 7.47 19.99 -9.39
C SER A 163 7.69 19.22 -10.69
N PHE A 164 7.35 19.85 -11.82
CA PHE A 164 7.68 19.33 -13.15
C PHE A 164 8.57 20.33 -13.87
N LEU A 165 9.83 19.95 -14.10
CA LEU A 165 10.77 20.76 -14.86
C LEU A 165 10.84 20.26 -16.30
N ALA A 166 10.27 21.05 -17.21
CA ALA A 166 10.39 20.84 -18.65
C ALA A 166 11.61 21.58 -19.21
N ASP A 167 12.13 21.10 -20.34
CA ASP A 167 13.04 21.84 -21.21
C ASP A 167 14.29 22.42 -20.50
N ILE A 168 14.80 21.70 -19.50
CA ILE A 168 15.90 22.15 -18.62
C ILE A 168 17.11 22.66 -19.40
N ARG A 169 17.47 22.03 -20.53
CA ARG A 169 18.57 22.50 -21.38
C ARG A 169 18.30 23.89 -21.95
N GLU A 170 17.10 24.13 -22.45
CA GLU A 170 16.73 25.41 -23.05
C GLU A 170 16.56 26.49 -21.98
N VAL A 171 15.92 26.16 -20.86
CA VAL A 171 15.72 27.08 -19.74
C VAL A 171 17.05 27.44 -19.07
N SER A 172 17.95 26.46 -18.88
CA SER A 172 19.29 26.69 -18.34
C SER A 172 20.13 27.61 -19.22
N ASN A 173 20.01 27.47 -20.54
CA ASN A 173 20.75 28.32 -21.49
C ASN A 173 20.23 29.77 -21.53
N LYS A 174 18.95 30.00 -21.21
CA LYS A 174 18.33 31.34 -21.24
C LYS A 174 18.36 32.05 -19.87
N CYS A 175 18.18 31.32 -18.78
CA CYS A 175 17.90 31.87 -17.46
C CYS A 175 18.83 31.35 -16.34
N GLY A 176 19.80 30.47 -16.65
CA GLY A 176 20.63 29.80 -15.64
C GLY A 176 19.91 28.63 -14.95
N ILE A 177 20.56 28.04 -13.93
CA ILE A 177 20.01 26.91 -13.16
C ILE A 177 18.73 27.37 -12.44
N VAL A 178 17.60 26.73 -12.75
CA VAL A 178 16.31 27.04 -12.12
C VAL A 178 16.36 26.62 -10.64
N PRO A 179 16.17 27.55 -9.68
CA PRO A 179 16.08 27.20 -8.28
C PRO A 179 14.77 26.44 -8.03
N LEU A 180 14.88 25.21 -7.55
CA LEU A 180 13.74 24.37 -7.16
C LEU A 180 13.25 24.63 -5.74
N GLN A 181 14.00 25.40 -4.94
CA GLN A 181 13.66 25.76 -3.56
C GLN A 181 13.90 27.25 -3.31
N LYS A 182 13.04 27.85 -2.48
CA LYS A 182 13.34 29.05 -1.69
C LYS A 182 13.81 28.62 -0.32
#